data_AF-A0A437J773-F1
#
_entry.id   AF-A0A437J773-F1
#
_cell.length_a   1.000
_cell.length_b   1.000
_cell.length_c   1.000
_cell.angle_alpha   90.00
_cell.angle_beta   90.00
_cell.angle_gamma   90.00
#
_symmetry.space_group_name_H-M   'P 1'
#
loop_
_entity.id
_entity.type
_entity.pdbx_description
1 polymer ?
#
loop_
_entity_poly.entity_id
_entity_poly.type
_entity_poly.pdbx_seq_one_letter_code
_entity_poly.pdbx_strand_id
1 'polypeptide(L)'
;MKHVIIGAAVALAGPVSAILLDGAMFAAPAQADVKTGVDAWTQGDYVKAVNEWRPLANSGDADAQFNMGQAYKLGRGVPTDLPIAMEWFRKAAEKGHLRAEDNYGLLLFQQNRREEALPFLRRSANRGEARAQYILGTAMFNGELVKKDWVEAYALMTRAAASGLAPAVASLTQMNNYIPADQRKQGLARADALAKKNAMTLAAATEDGNRPEPAPKVAPARPAPTPVKTAAVPPSKPSPTPSPASEKPVVAIAARQPAPTKPPAKPTTKPTVAAPSAKADAPSPALAATGGWRVQLGAFSEEARASALWASLSKKVDGLSAYRPFYVKGGAVTRLQVGPLGSAADAEKLCRSIKAAGTDCIPKKG
;
A
#
# COMPACT_ATOMS: atom_id res chain seq x y z
N MET A 1 -44.88 -64.84 45.02
CA MET A 1 -43.65 -65.66 44.83
C MET A 1 -42.54 -64.71 44.42
N LYS A 2 -41.33 -64.67 45.00
CA LYS A 2 -40.68 -65.49 46.05
C LYS A 2 -39.82 -64.58 46.96
N HIS A 3 -39.86 -64.86 48.27
CA HIS A 3 -38.81 -64.63 49.30
C HIS A 3 -38.43 -63.19 49.73
N VAL A 4 -38.38 -63.03 51.06
CA VAL A 4 -37.84 -61.91 51.85
C VAL A 4 -36.59 -62.42 52.58
N ILE A 5 -35.53 -61.62 52.69
CA ILE A 5 -34.49 -61.74 53.75
C ILE A 5 -34.14 -60.33 54.25
N ILE A 6 -33.73 -60.24 55.52
CA ILE A 6 -33.43 -59.01 56.28
C ILE A 6 -31.94 -58.98 56.63
N GLY A 7 -31.32 -57.79 56.64
CA GLY A 7 -29.99 -57.52 57.20
C GLY A 7 -29.69 -56.01 57.13
N ALA A 8 -29.75 -55.24 58.23
CA ALA A 8 -28.85 -55.20 59.38
C ALA A 8 -27.64 -54.28 59.13
N ALA A 9 -27.47 -53.26 59.98
CA ALA A 9 -26.47 -52.21 59.82
C ALA A 9 -25.17 -52.50 60.58
N VAL A 10 -24.04 -52.08 60.01
CA VAL A 10 -22.77 -51.94 60.73
C VAL A 10 -22.15 -50.60 60.33
N ALA A 11 -21.96 -49.71 61.30
CA ALA A 11 -21.09 -48.56 61.16
C ALA A 11 -19.70 -48.94 61.70
N LEU A 12 -18.64 -48.69 60.92
CA LEU A 12 -17.26 -48.83 61.35
C LEU A 12 -16.49 -47.55 60.99
N ALA A 13 -15.90 -46.92 62.01
CA ALA A 13 -15.06 -45.76 61.83
C ALA A 13 -13.66 -46.17 61.34
N GLY A 14 -13.18 -45.51 60.29
CA GLY A 14 -11.78 -45.55 59.84
C GLY A 14 -11.09 -44.20 60.11
N PRO A 15 -9.77 -44.17 60.33
CA PRO A 15 -9.08 -42.98 60.83
C PRO A 15 -8.99 -41.85 59.80
N VAL A 16 -8.96 -40.61 60.31
CA VAL A 16 -8.78 -39.39 59.51
C VAL A 16 -7.31 -39.27 59.07
N SER A 17 -6.99 -39.82 57.90
CA SER A 17 -5.75 -39.50 57.19
C SER A 17 -5.85 -38.08 56.62
N ALA A 18 -5.39 -37.10 57.40
CA ALA A 18 -5.31 -35.70 56.99
C ALA A 18 -4.22 -35.50 55.92
N ILE A 19 -4.55 -35.82 54.66
CA ILE A 19 -3.73 -35.44 53.51
C ILE A 19 -3.86 -33.92 53.35
N LEU A 20 -2.80 -33.20 53.72
CA LEU A 20 -2.66 -31.79 53.37
C LEU A 20 -2.46 -31.70 51.85
N LEU A 21 -3.56 -31.50 51.12
CA LEU A 21 -3.49 -31.02 49.74
C LEU A 21 -2.94 -29.59 49.79
N ASP A 22 -1.64 -29.46 49.54
CA ASP A 22 -1.00 -28.16 49.37
C ASP A 22 -1.50 -27.57 48.04
N GLY A 23 -2.59 -26.80 48.15
CA GLY A 23 -3.43 -26.36 47.06
C GLY A 23 -2.79 -25.26 46.21
N ALA A 24 -1.66 -25.56 45.58
CA ALA A 24 -0.97 -24.68 44.65
C ALA A 24 -1.90 -24.35 43.47
N MET A 25 -2.63 -23.24 43.59
CA MET A 25 -3.42 -22.68 42.50
C MET A 25 -2.47 -22.16 41.42
N PHE A 26 -2.11 -23.06 40.50
CA PHE A 26 -1.58 -22.69 39.20
C PHE A 26 -2.61 -21.84 38.46
N ALA A 27 -2.52 -20.53 38.66
CA ALA A 27 -3.21 -19.56 37.83
C ALA A 27 -2.72 -19.76 36.40
N ALA A 28 -3.51 -20.49 35.60
CA ALA A 28 -3.24 -20.65 34.19
C ALA A 28 -3.06 -19.25 33.57
N PRO A 29 -2.01 -19.01 32.76
CA PRO A 29 -1.79 -17.70 32.18
C PRO A 29 -3.04 -17.31 31.40
N ALA A 30 -3.60 -16.15 31.73
CA ALA A 30 -4.78 -15.64 31.06
C ALA A 30 -4.52 -15.65 29.56
N GLN A 31 -5.27 -16.48 28.82
CA GLN A 31 -5.14 -16.60 27.37
C GLN A 31 -5.30 -15.20 26.79
N ALA A 32 -4.28 -14.72 26.06
CA ALA A 32 -4.35 -13.40 25.46
C ALA A 32 -5.51 -13.41 24.46
N ASP A 33 -6.55 -12.64 24.76
CA ASP A 33 -7.71 -12.48 23.89
C ASP A 33 -7.40 -11.41 22.83
N VAL A 34 -7.82 -11.64 21.58
CA VAL A 34 -7.82 -10.63 20.51
C VAL A 34 -8.53 -9.35 20.98
N LYS A 35 -9.58 -9.51 21.80
CA LYS A 35 -10.33 -8.43 22.44
C LYS A 35 -9.46 -7.50 23.26
N THR A 36 -8.44 -7.99 23.98
CA THR A 36 -7.54 -7.13 24.78
C THR A 36 -6.81 -6.12 23.89
N GLY A 37 -6.42 -6.53 22.69
CA GLY A 37 -5.86 -5.63 21.69
C GLY A 37 -6.90 -4.70 21.05
N VAL A 38 -8.15 -5.15 20.86
CA VAL A 38 -9.25 -4.31 20.35
C VAL A 38 -9.66 -3.23 21.36
N ASP A 39 -9.69 -3.55 22.65
CA ASP A 39 -9.92 -2.60 23.74
C ASP A 39 -8.83 -1.52 23.75
N ALA A 40 -7.56 -1.93 23.69
CA ALA A 40 -6.41 -1.02 23.63
C ALA A 40 -6.45 -0.12 22.37
N TRP A 41 -6.75 -0.68 21.19
CA TRP A 41 -6.89 0.09 19.95
C TRP A 41 -8.05 1.08 20.03
N THR A 42 -9.17 0.70 20.66
CA THR A 42 -10.35 1.56 20.85
C THR A 42 -10.05 2.72 21.79
N GLN A 43 -9.18 2.52 22.78
CA GLN A 43 -8.63 3.57 23.65
C GLN A 43 -7.56 4.44 22.95
N GLY A 44 -7.06 4.00 21.79
CA GLY A 44 -6.02 4.69 21.01
C GLY A 44 -4.58 4.24 21.32
N ASP A 45 -4.39 3.27 22.24
CA ASP A 45 -3.09 2.64 22.49
C ASP A 45 -2.81 1.57 21.43
N TYR A 46 -2.45 2.04 20.25
CA TYR A 46 -2.15 1.18 19.11
C TYR A 46 -0.87 0.36 19.31
N VAL A 47 0.07 0.81 20.16
CA VAL A 47 1.32 0.08 20.43
C VAL A 47 1.02 -1.14 21.31
N LYS A 48 0.23 -0.97 22.38
CA LYS A 48 -0.28 -2.09 23.15
C LYS A 48 -1.12 -3.03 22.27
N ALA A 49 -2.08 -2.50 21.51
CA ALA A 49 -2.93 -3.32 20.63
C ALA A 49 -2.13 -4.27 19.72
N VAL A 50 -1.12 -3.73 19.04
CA VAL A 50 -0.17 -4.50 18.22
C VAL A 50 0.61 -5.53 19.03
N ASN A 51 1.01 -5.22 20.26
CA ASN A 51 1.75 -6.15 21.11
C ASN A 51 0.88 -7.30 21.63
N GLU A 52 -0.39 -7.06 21.96
CA GLU A 52 -1.36 -8.12 22.32
C GLU A 52 -1.68 -9.03 21.12
N TRP A 53 -1.90 -8.45 19.93
CA TRP A 53 -2.25 -9.22 18.73
C TRP A 53 -1.07 -10.00 18.12
N ARG A 54 0.17 -9.50 18.22
CA ARG A 54 1.33 -10.15 17.57
C ARG A 54 1.53 -11.63 17.93
N PRO A 55 1.50 -12.09 19.21
CA PRO A 55 1.63 -13.51 19.53
C PRO A 55 0.48 -14.34 18.95
N LEU A 56 -0.76 -13.85 19.01
CA LEU A 56 -1.94 -14.53 18.48
C LEU A 56 -1.88 -14.66 16.95
N ALA A 57 -1.50 -13.57 16.27
CA ALA A 57 -1.35 -13.55 14.81
C ALA A 57 -0.22 -14.49 14.33
N ASN A 58 0.85 -14.63 15.11
CA ASN A 58 1.93 -15.59 14.88
C ASN A 58 1.45 -17.04 15.11
N SER A 59 0.66 -17.30 16.15
CA SER A 59 0.04 -18.61 16.42
C SER A 59 -1.07 -18.98 15.43
N GLY A 60 -1.46 -18.08 14.53
CA GLY A 60 -2.45 -18.35 13.49
C GLY A 60 -3.89 -17.96 13.83
N ASP A 61 -4.10 -17.08 14.81
CA ASP A 61 -5.43 -16.49 15.03
C ASP A 61 -5.81 -15.55 13.87
N ALA A 62 -7.01 -15.71 13.31
CA ALA A 62 -7.41 -15.04 12.07
C ALA A 62 -7.82 -13.57 12.29
N ASP A 63 -8.41 -13.24 13.43
CA ASP A 63 -8.83 -11.87 13.78
C ASP A 63 -7.62 -11.02 14.18
N ALA A 64 -6.68 -11.59 14.95
CA ALA A 64 -5.39 -10.98 15.23
C ALA A 64 -4.57 -10.77 13.96
N GLN A 65 -4.56 -11.72 13.01
CA GLN A 65 -3.94 -11.53 11.70
C GLN A 65 -4.58 -10.39 10.92
N PHE A 66 -5.92 -10.31 10.86
CA PHE A 66 -6.61 -9.18 10.25
C PHE A 66 -6.27 -7.84 10.90
N ASN A 67 -6.24 -7.80 12.24
CA ASN A 67 -5.93 -6.60 13.01
C ASN A 67 -4.46 -6.15 12.85
N MET A 68 -3.51 -7.08 12.77
CA MET A 68 -2.12 -6.81 12.38
C MET A 68 -2.04 -6.25 10.94
N GLY A 69 -2.81 -6.79 10.00
CA GLY A 69 -2.93 -6.25 8.65
C GLY A 69 -3.45 -4.80 8.65
N GLN A 70 -4.46 -4.49 9.47
CA GLN A 70 -4.99 -3.14 9.64
C GLN A 70 -3.98 -2.19 10.32
N ALA A 71 -3.19 -2.66 11.28
CA ALA A 71 -2.14 -1.89 11.93
C ALA A 71 -1.07 -1.42 10.92
N TYR A 72 -0.51 -2.35 10.14
CA TYR A 72 0.47 -2.05 9.08
C TYR A 72 -0.11 -1.23 7.92
N LYS A 73 -1.39 -1.41 7.58
CA LYS A 73 -2.08 -0.62 6.55
C LYS A 73 -2.30 0.85 6.97
N LEU A 74 -2.48 1.10 8.26
CA LEU A 74 -2.85 2.41 8.81
C LEU A 74 -1.68 3.16 9.49
N GLY A 75 -0.51 2.54 9.66
CA GLY A 75 0.61 3.13 10.38
C GLY A 75 0.33 3.32 11.87
N ARG A 76 -0.40 2.38 12.49
CA ARG A 76 -0.89 2.46 13.87
C ARG A 76 -0.22 1.39 14.72
N GLY A 77 0.59 1.80 15.70
CA GLY A 77 1.39 0.89 16.54
C GLY A 77 2.62 0.29 15.85
N VAL A 78 2.67 0.39 14.52
CA VAL A 78 3.78 0.01 13.62
C VAL A 78 3.92 1.07 12.51
N PRO A 79 5.08 1.19 11.85
CA PRO A 79 5.20 1.94 10.61
C PRO A 79 4.27 1.41 9.51
N THR A 80 3.85 2.28 8.58
CA THR A 80 3.01 1.87 7.45
C THR A 80 3.79 0.96 6.49
N ASP A 81 3.30 -0.24 6.25
CA ASP A 81 3.87 -1.20 5.30
C ASP A 81 2.74 -1.97 4.58
N LEU A 82 2.51 -1.64 3.30
CA LEU A 82 1.45 -2.27 2.50
C LEU A 82 1.76 -3.72 2.09
N PRO A 83 2.99 -4.11 1.72
CA PRO A 83 3.38 -5.51 1.57
C PRO A 83 3.10 -6.38 2.82
N ILE A 84 3.54 -5.95 4.00
CA ILE A 84 3.30 -6.68 5.25
C ILE A 84 1.81 -6.71 5.59
N ALA A 85 1.08 -5.61 5.39
CA ALA A 85 -0.37 -5.60 5.55
C ALA A 85 -1.08 -6.61 4.64
N MET A 86 -0.71 -6.65 3.35
CA MET A 86 -1.24 -7.60 2.37
C MET A 86 -0.99 -9.05 2.80
N GLU A 87 0.21 -9.36 3.29
CA GLU A 87 0.57 -10.71 3.76
C GLU A 87 -0.22 -11.13 5.01
N TRP A 88 -0.49 -10.21 5.94
CA TRP A 88 -1.37 -10.49 7.08
C TRP A 88 -2.83 -10.71 6.65
N PHE A 89 -3.35 -9.91 5.71
CA PHE A 89 -4.68 -10.13 5.16
C PHE A 89 -4.78 -11.45 4.38
N ARG A 90 -3.72 -11.88 3.69
CA ARG A 90 -3.68 -13.18 3.00
C ARG A 90 -3.87 -14.33 3.99
N LYS A 91 -3.08 -14.38 5.07
CA LYS A 91 -3.15 -15.46 6.09
C LYS A 91 -4.52 -15.54 6.76
N ALA A 92 -5.10 -14.38 7.11
CA ALA A 92 -6.45 -14.31 7.68
C ALA A 92 -7.52 -14.76 6.67
N ALA A 93 -7.40 -14.37 5.40
CA ALA A 93 -8.32 -14.79 4.33
C ALA A 93 -8.26 -16.31 4.06
N GLU A 94 -7.06 -16.91 4.11
CA GLU A 94 -6.85 -18.36 3.99
C GLU A 94 -7.48 -19.15 5.15
N LYS A 95 -7.71 -18.49 6.29
CA LYS A 95 -8.49 -19.00 7.43
C LYS A 95 -9.99 -18.64 7.39
N GLY A 96 -10.47 -18.10 6.28
CA GLY A 96 -11.88 -17.77 6.06
C GLY A 96 -12.34 -16.43 6.65
N HIS A 97 -11.44 -15.61 7.21
CA HIS A 97 -11.82 -14.31 7.78
C HIS A 97 -12.25 -13.33 6.67
N LEU A 98 -13.57 -13.19 6.48
CA LEU A 98 -14.21 -12.56 5.33
C LEU A 98 -13.72 -11.13 5.04
N ARG A 99 -13.48 -10.35 6.10
CA ARG A 99 -13.06 -8.94 5.98
C ARG A 99 -11.58 -8.82 5.61
N ALA A 100 -10.79 -9.86 5.87
CA ALA A 100 -9.41 -9.94 5.40
C ALA A 100 -9.38 -10.33 3.92
N GLU A 101 -10.26 -11.25 3.50
CA GLU A 101 -10.47 -11.57 2.08
C GLU A 101 -10.83 -10.31 1.26
N ASP A 102 -11.78 -9.51 1.78
CA ASP A 102 -12.16 -8.22 1.19
C ASP A 102 -10.96 -7.27 1.04
N ASN A 103 -10.17 -7.11 2.10
CA ASN A 103 -9.00 -6.23 2.07
C ASN A 103 -7.89 -6.75 1.15
N TYR A 104 -7.66 -8.06 1.11
CA TYR A 104 -6.69 -8.71 0.25
C TYR A 104 -7.05 -8.52 -1.23
N GLY A 105 -8.29 -8.82 -1.62
CA GLY A 105 -8.79 -8.62 -2.99
C GLY A 105 -8.70 -7.15 -3.45
N LEU A 106 -9.04 -6.20 -2.57
CA LEU A 106 -8.92 -4.77 -2.85
C LEU A 106 -7.46 -4.32 -3.00
N LEU A 107 -6.54 -4.81 -2.16
CA LEU A 107 -5.12 -4.49 -2.24
C LEU A 107 -4.45 -5.11 -3.47
N LEU A 108 -4.81 -6.33 -3.87
CA LEU A 108 -4.39 -6.93 -5.14
C LEU A 108 -4.80 -6.05 -6.32
N PHE A 109 -6.06 -5.61 -6.36
CA PHE A 109 -6.55 -4.73 -7.42
C PHE A 109 -5.80 -3.39 -7.46
N GLN A 110 -5.51 -2.78 -6.29
CA GLN A 110 -4.72 -1.56 -6.18
C GLN A 110 -3.27 -1.73 -6.65
N GLN A 111 -2.68 -2.90 -6.49
CA GLN A 111 -1.36 -3.26 -7.05
C GLN A 111 -1.41 -3.65 -8.55
N ASN A 112 -2.54 -3.43 -9.24
CA ASN A 112 -2.82 -3.85 -10.62
C ASN A 112 -2.73 -5.39 -10.84
N ARG A 113 -2.74 -6.19 -9.78
CA ARG A 113 -2.87 -7.66 -9.80
C ARG A 113 -4.33 -8.05 -10.02
N ARG A 114 -4.92 -7.53 -11.10
CA ARG A 114 -6.39 -7.49 -11.33
C ARG A 114 -7.00 -8.88 -11.52
N GLU A 115 -6.28 -9.80 -12.17
CA GLU A 115 -6.72 -11.19 -12.38
C GLU A 115 -6.71 -12.00 -11.06
N GLU A 116 -5.64 -11.87 -10.27
CA GLU A 116 -5.55 -12.47 -8.92
C GLU A 116 -6.62 -11.89 -7.98
N ALA A 117 -6.94 -10.60 -8.10
CA ALA A 117 -7.99 -9.95 -7.32
C ALA A 117 -9.40 -10.46 -7.66
N LEU A 118 -9.66 -10.83 -8.91
CA LEU A 118 -10.99 -11.14 -9.42
C LEU A 118 -11.77 -12.21 -8.62
N PRO A 119 -11.22 -13.39 -8.25
CA PRO A 119 -11.96 -14.38 -7.45
C PRO A 119 -12.35 -13.85 -6.07
N PHE A 120 -11.50 -13.04 -5.43
CA PHE A 120 -11.80 -12.41 -4.15
C PHE A 120 -12.89 -11.33 -4.32
N LEU A 121 -12.71 -10.41 -5.27
CA LEU A 121 -13.67 -9.35 -5.57
C LEU A 121 -15.07 -9.89 -5.89
N ARG A 122 -15.18 -11.04 -6.60
CA ARG A 122 -16.45 -11.72 -6.83
C ARG A 122 -17.10 -12.21 -5.53
N ARG A 123 -16.34 -12.81 -4.59
CA ARG A 123 -16.87 -13.25 -3.30
C ARG A 123 -17.25 -12.07 -2.40
N SER A 124 -16.42 -11.04 -2.33
CA SER A 124 -16.70 -9.78 -1.62
C SER A 124 -17.96 -9.08 -2.16
N ALA A 125 -18.10 -8.96 -3.48
CA ALA A 125 -19.29 -8.35 -4.10
C ALA A 125 -20.57 -9.16 -3.83
N ASN A 126 -20.48 -10.49 -3.84
CA ASN A 126 -21.54 -11.43 -3.47
C ASN A 126 -21.91 -11.42 -1.98
N ARG A 127 -21.03 -10.93 -1.09
CA ARG A 127 -21.36 -10.67 0.33
C ARG A 127 -21.93 -9.27 0.56
N GLY A 128 -21.58 -8.30 -0.29
CA GLY A 128 -22.05 -6.91 -0.20
C GLY A 128 -20.98 -5.87 0.08
N GLU A 129 -19.69 -6.19 -0.08
CA GLU A 129 -18.63 -5.19 0.06
C GLU A 129 -18.73 -4.19 -1.09
N ALA A 130 -19.08 -2.94 -0.76
CA ALA A 130 -19.48 -1.93 -1.73
C ALA A 130 -18.37 -1.53 -2.72
N ARG A 131 -17.10 -1.63 -2.33
CA ARG A 131 -15.97 -1.30 -3.21
C ARG A 131 -15.72 -2.41 -4.23
N ALA A 132 -15.84 -3.66 -3.81
CA ALA A 132 -15.80 -4.82 -4.70
C ALA A 132 -16.98 -4.83 -5.67
N GLN A 133 -18.18 -4.47 -5.21
CA GLN A 133 -19.34 -4.24 -6.09
C GLN A 133 -19.10 -3.13 -7.11
N TYR A 134 -18.56 -1.98 -6.67
CA TYR A 134 -18.17 -0.87 -7.55
C TYR A 134 -17.12 -1.27 -8.59
N ILE A 135 -16.04 -1.95 -8.18
CA ILE A 135 -14.97 -2.43 -9.07
C ILE A 135 -15.51 -3.43 -10.09
N LEU A 136 -16.22 -4.46 -9.63
CA LEU A 136 -16.75 -5.51 -10.50
C LEU A 136 -17.85 -4.98 -11.43
N GLY A 137 -18.69 -4.07 -10.95
CA GLY A 137 -19.69 -3.39 -11.77
C GLY A 137 -19.07 -2.49 -12.85
N THR A 138 -18.00 -1.76 -12.53
CA THR A 138 -17.23 -0.96 -13.51
C THR A 138 -16.59 -1.86 -14.56
N ALA A 139 -15.97 -2.97 -14.12
CA ALA A 139 -15.37 -3.97 -15.01
C ALA A 139 -16.40 -4.57 -16.00
N MET A 140 -17.58 -4.96 -15.50
CA MET A 140 -18.71 -5.45 -16.30
C MET A 140 -19.35 -4.37 -17.19
N PHE A 141 -19.28 -3.10 -16.82
CA PHE A 141 -19.79 -2.00 -17.64
C PHE A 141 -18.90 -1.75 -18.86
N ASN A 142 -17.58 -1.75 -18.66
CA ASN A 142 -16.59 -1.55 -19.73
C ASN A 142 -16.41 -2.81 -20.59
N GLY A 143 -16.47 -4.01 -19.98
CA GLY A 143 -15.98 -5.25 -20.58
C GLY A 143 -14.47 -5.49 -20.36
N GLU A 144 -13.88 -4.83 -19.36
CA GLU A 144 -12.50 -5.06 -18.92
C GLU A 144 -12.47 -6.11 -17.80
N LEU A 145 -11.42 -6.95 -17.74
CA LEU A 145 -11.21 -8.02 -16.72
C LEU A 145 -12.28 -9.13 -16.70
N VAL A 146 -13.51 -8.86 -17.14
CA VAL A 146 -14.65 -9.76 -17.18
C VAL A 146 -15.50 -9.46 -18.42
N LYS A 147 -16.27 -10.44 -18.89
CA LYS A 147 -17.25 -10.23 -19.97
C LYS A 147 -18.20 -9.09 -19.60
N LYS A 148 -18.47 -8.21 -20.58
CA LYS A 148 -19.43 -7.12 -20.47
C LYS A 148 -20.84 -7.64 -20.18
N ASP A 149 -21.44 -7.17 -19.09
CA ASP A 149 -22.83 -7.45 -18.66
C ASP A 149 -23.39 -6.17 -18.05
N TRP A 150 -24.21 -5.43 -18.81
CA TRP A 150 -24.80 -4.17 -18.35
C TRP A 150 -25.88 -4.36 -17.28
N VAL A 151 -26.53 -5.53 -17.21
CA VAL A 151 -27.57 -5.82 -16.22
C VAL A 151 -26.92 -6.09 -14.85
N GLU A 152 -25.89 -6.93 -14.79
CA GLU A 152 -25.12 -7.14 -13.54
C GLU A 152 -24.31 -5.90 -13.16
N ALA A 153 -23.71 -5.19 -14.13
CA ALA A 153 -22.99 -3.95 -13.85
C ALA A 153 -23.88 -2.94 -13.13
N TYR A 154 -25.10 -2.71 -13.65
CA TYR A 154 -26.06 -1.80 -13.04
C TYR A 154 -26.57 -2.30 -11.69
N ALA A 155 -26.76 -3.63 -11.53
CA ALA A 155 -27.17 -4.23 -10.27
C ALA A 155 -26.12 -4.01 -9.16
N LEU A 156 -24.86 -4.35 -9.44
CA LEU A 156 -23.73 -4.16 -8.52
C LEU A 156 -23.50 -2.68 -8.22
N MET A 157 -23.56 -1.80 -9.22
CA MET A 157 -23.41 -0.36 -9.03
C MET A 157 -24.54 0.23 -8.17
N THR A 158 -25.78 -0.23 -8.35
CA THR A 158 -26.92 0.15 -7.50
C THR A 158 -26.70 -0.25 -6.05
N ARG A 159 -26.19 -1.47 -5.78
CA ARG A 159 -25.90 -1.93 -4.41
C ARG A 159 -24.73 -1.19 -3.76
N ALA A 160 -23.68 -0.87 -4.53
CA ALA A 160 -22.58 -0.03 -4.07
C ALA A 160 -23.03 1.40 -3.73
N ALA A 161 -23.86 2.01 -4.59
CA ALA A 161 -24.42 3.35 -4.39
C ALA A 161 -25.36 3.39 -3.16
N ALA A 162 -26.24 2.39 -3.01
CA ALA A 162 -27.13 2.25 -1.84
C ALA A 162 -26.36 2.04 -0.51
N SER A 163 -25.08 1.63 -0.58
CA SER A 163 -24.18 1.53 0.57
C SER A 163 -23.44 2.84 0.88
N GLY A 164 -23.85 3.97 0.27
CA GLY A 164 -23.27 5.29 0.49
C GLY A 164 -21.93 5.55 -0.19
N LEU A 165 -21.47 4.66 -1.09
CA LEU A 165 -20.19 4.83 -1.78
C LEU A 165 -20.30 5.91 -2.87
N ALA A 166 -19.90 7.15 -2.56
CA ALA A 166 -20.01 8.30 -3.47
C ALA A 166 -19.51 8.07 -4.91
N PRO A 167 -18.36 7.40 -5.17
CA PRO A 167 -17.96 7.03 -6.53
C PRO A 167 -19.00 6.18 -7.27
N ALA A 168 -19.68 5.26 -6.58
CA ALA A 168 -20.73 4.44 -7.18
C ALA A 168 -22.00 5.23 -7.50
N VAL A 169 -22.35 6.24 -6.69
CA VAL A 169 -23.48 7.16 -6.98
C VAL A 169 -23.19 7.97 -8.27
N ALA A 170 -21.97 8.47 -8.41
CA ALA A 170 -21.52 9.16 -9.62
C ALA A 170 -21.51 8.24 -10.85
N SER A 171 -20.91 7.05 -10.74
CA SER A 171 -20.87 6.08 -11.84
C SER A 171 -22.25 5.54 -12.23
N LEU A 172 -23.17 5.32 -11.28
CA LEU A 172 -24.55 4.95 -11.57
C LEU A 172 -25.26 6.03 -12.39
N THR A 173 -25.03 7.30 -12.03
CA THR A 173 -25.55 8.46 -12.76
C THR A 173 -24.99 8.53 -14.18
N GLN A 174 -23.70 8.23 -14.37
CA GLN A 174 -23.09 8.13 -15.71
C GLN A 174 -23.67 6.94 -16.50
N MET A 175 -23.83 5.77 -15.89
CA MET A 175 -24.34 4.54 -16.52
C MET A 175 -25.78 4.71 -17.03
N ASN A 176 -26.60 5.56 -16.39
CA ASN A 176 -27.94 5.92 -16.86
C ASN A 176 -27.98 6.49 -18.29
N ASN A 177 -26.88 7.10 -18.76
CA ASN A 177 -26.77 7.69 -20.10
C ASN A 177 -26.42 6.68 -21.19
N TYR A 178 -26.00 5.46 -20.82
CA TYR A 178 -25.52 4.43 -21.75
C TYR A 178 -26.33 3.13 -21.71
N ILE A 179 -26.90 2.77 -20.56
CA ILE A 179 -27.61 1.50 -20.39
C ILE A 179 -29.11 1.68 -20.71
N PRO A 180 -29.67 0.91 -21.66
CA PRO A 180 -31.09 0.90 -22.00
C PRO A 180 -32.02 0.76 -20.78
N ALA A 181 -33.19 1.38 -20.83
CA ALA A 181 -34.10 1.48 -19.68
C ALA A 181 -34.65 0.11 -19.23
N ASP A 182 -34.84 -0.83 -20.17
CA ASP A 182 -35.20 -2.22 -19.89
C ASP A 182 -34.07 -2.97 -19.15
N GLN A 183 -32.81 -2.77 -19.54
CA GLN A 183 -31.65 -3.38 -18.88
C GLN A 183 -31.41 -2.76 -17.50
N ARG A 184 -31.64 -1.45 -17.33
CA ARG A 184 -31.64 -0.81 -16.01
C ARG A 184 -32.74 -1.35 -15.11
N LYS A 185 -33.96 -1.56 -15.63
CA LYS A 185 -35.07 -2.21 -14.88
C LYS A 185 -34.71 -3.63 -14.44
N GLN A 186 -34.09 -4.42 -15.32
CA GLN A 186 -33.56 -5.75 -14.97
C GLN A 186 -32.46 -5.67 -13.89
N GLY A 187 -31.55 -4.69 -14.01
CA GLY A 187 -30.48 -4.45 -13.05
C GLY A 187 -30.98 -4.05 -11.66
N LEU A 188 -32.05 -3.24 -11.57
CA LEU A 188 -32.72 -2.95 -10.29
C LEU A 188 -33.29 -4.22 -9.64
N ALA A 189 -34.06 -5.02 -10.39
CA ALA A 189 -34.62 -6.27 -9.87
C ALA A 189 -33.53 -7.27 -9.41
N ARG A 190 -32.39 -7.32 -10.13
CA ARG A 190 -31.21 -8.11 -9.76
C ARG A 190 -30.49 -7.53 -8.54
N ALA A 191 -30.44 -6.21 -8.37
CA ALA A 191 -29.97 -5.56 -7.15
C ALA A 191 -30.82 -5.95 -5.94
N ASP A 192 -32.15 -5.93 -6.05
CA ASP A 192 -33.04 -6.33 -4.95
C ASP A 192 -32.91 -7.82 -4.59
N ALA A 193 -32.67 -8.69 -5.58
CA ALA A 193 -32.36 -10.09 -5.34
C ALA A 193 -31.01 -10.27 -4.59
N LEU A 194 -29.97 -9.54 -5.01
CA LEU A 194 -28.69 -9.49 -4.29
C LEU A 194 -28.85 -8.92 -2.88
N ALA A 195 -29.67 -7.88 -2.68
CA ALA A 195 -29.92 -7.30 -1.35
C ALA A 195 -30.46 -8.34 -0.36
N LYS A 196 -31.45 -9.13 -0.80
CA LYS A 196 -32.06 -10.21 -0.01
C LYS A 196 -31.07 -11.34 0.28
N LYS A 197 -30.35 -11.80 -0.76
CA LYS A 197 -29.32 -12.85 -0.62
C LYS A 197 -28.23 -12.45 0.38
N ASN A 198 -27.72 -11.23 0.26
CA ASN A 198 -26.61 -10.75 1.09
C ASN A 198 -27.04 -10.62 2.57
N ALA A 199 -28.28 -10.19 2.83
CA ALA A 199 -28.85 -10.16 4.18
C ALA A 199 -28.96 -11.57 4.78
N MET A 200 -29.42 -12.57 4.00
CA MET A 200 -29.47 -13.98 4.44
C MET A 200 -28.07 -14.53 4.76
N THR A 201 -27.07 -14.26 3.92
CA THR A 201 -25.69 -14.71 4.19
C THR A 201 -25.05 -14.02 5.39
N LEU A 202 -25.45 -12.77 5.70
CA LEU A 202 -24.95 -12.06 6.87
C LEU A 202 -25.58 -12.61 8.16
N ALA A 203 -26.88 -12.97 8.13
CA ALA A 203 -27.54 -13.61 9.26
C ALA A 203 -26.90 -14.97 9.61
N ALA A 204 -26.73 -15.87 8.63
CA ALA A 204 -26.08 -17.16 8.83
C ALA A 204 -24.67 -17.02 9.41
N ALA A 205 -23.88 -16.06 8.91
CA ALA A 205 -22.53 -15.79 9.43
C ALA A 205 -22.48 -15.29 10.89
N THR A 206 -23.61 -14.86 11.47
CA THR A 206 -23.68 -14.47 12.90
C THR A 206 -24.02 -15.63 13.85
N GLU A 207 -24.39 -16.81 13.33
CA GLU A 207 -24.73 -17.98 14.14
C GLU A 207 -23.49 -18.90 14.39
N ASP A 208 -22.60 -19.03 13.40
CA ASP A 208 -21.37 -19.86 13.45
C ASP A 208 -20.23 -19.27 14.33
N GLY A 209 -20.54 -18.42 15.32
CA GLY A 209 -19.56 -17.83 16.25
C GLY A 209 -18.58 -16.81 15.66
N ASN A 210 -18.49 -16.70 14.33
CA ASN A 210 -17.64 -15.78 13.56
C ASN A 210 -18.17 -14.33 13.63
N ARG A 211 -18.29 -13.79 14.85
CA ARG A 211 -18.83 -12.46 15.16
C ARG A 211 -18.03 -11.40 14.38
N PRO A 212 -18.65 -10.67 13.44
CA PRO A 212 -17.98 -9.55 12.80
C PRO A 212 -17.92 -8.39 13.78
N GLU A 213 -16.90 -8.36 14.64
CA GLU A 213 -16.71 -7.24 15.55
C GLU A 213 -16.56 -5.95 14.71
N PRO A 214 -17.39 -4.90 14.96
CA PRO A 214 -17.35 -3.71 14.13
C PRO A 214 -15.93 -3.16 14.11
N ALA A 215 -15.41 -2.81 12.93
CA ALA A 215 -14.06 -2.26 12.88
C ALA A 215 -14.04 -1.02 13.78
N PRO A 216 -13.06 -0.91 14.70
CA PRO A 216 -13.00 0.19 15.65
C PRO A 216 -13.15 1.50 14.89
N LYS A 217 -14.25 2.23 15.20
CA LYS A 217 -14.71 3.37 14.41
C LYS A 217 -13.53 4.29 14.17
N VAL A 218 -13.24 4.60 12.90
CA VAL A 218 -12.13 5.49 12.56
C VAL A 218 -12.47 6.88 13.05
N ALA A 219 -12.10 7.17 14.30
CA ALA A 219 -12.11 8.51 14.84
C ALA A 219 -11.34 9.39 13.86
N PRO A 220 -11.87 10.58 13.51
CA PRO A 220 -11.20 11.48 12.59
C PRO A 220 -9.79 11.77 13.14
N ALA A 221 -8.80 11.82 12.25
CA ALA A 221 -7.45 12.19 12.65
C ALA A 221 -7.53 13.53 13.38
N ARG A 222 -7.05 13.57 14.63
CA ARG A 222 -6.99 14.84 15.38
C ARG A 222 -6.23 15.85 14.51
N PRO A 223 -6.73 17.09 14.35
CA PRO A 223 -6.04 18.09 13.56
C PRO A 223 -4.61 18.24 14.09
N ALA A 224 -3.64 18.34 13.18
CA ALA A 224 -2.25 18.52 13.56
C ALA A 224 -2.09 19.76 14.45
N PRO A 225 -1.21 19.73 15.48
CA PRO A 225 -1.00 20.89 16.33
C PRO A 225 -0.57 22.08 15.47
N THR A 226 -1.21 23.22 15.68
CA THR A 226 -0.92 24.47 14.95
C THR A 226 0.56 24.82 15.11
N PRO A 227 1.29 25.15 14.04
CA PRO A 227 2.70 25.49 14.14
C PRO A 227 2.89 26.71 15.04
N VAL A 228 3.77 26.57 16.04
CA VAL A 228 4.13 27.66 16.95
C VAL A 228 4.75 28.80 16.13
N LYS A 229 4.31 30.03 16.37
CA LYS A 229 4.87 31.22 15.71
C LYS A 229 6.35 31.36 16.04
N THR A 230 7.22 31.08 15.09
CA THR A 230 8.66 31.40 15.19
C THR A 230 8.84 32.91 15.21
N ALA A 231 9.39 33.45 16.30
CA ALA A 231 9.85 34.82 16.35
C ALA A 231 11.00 35.04 15.35
N ALA A 232 11.03 36.19 14.69
CA ALA A 232 12.06 36.50 13.70
C ALA A 232 13.39 36.89 14.38
N VAL A 233 14.49 36.30 13.93
CA VAL A 233 15.85 36.65 14.33
C VAL A 233 16.57 37.24 13.10
N PRO A 234 17.22 38.41 13.20
CA PRO A 234 17.88 39.07 12.07
C PRO A 234 19.17 38.33 11.63
N PRO A 235 19.59 38.46 10.36
CA PRO A 235 20.71 37.69 9.80
C PRO A 235 22.09 38.23 10.22
N SER A 236 23.00 37.30 10.55
CA SER A 236 24.40 37.60 10.86
C SER A 236 25.24 37.93 9.61
N LYS A 237 26.20 38.86 9.75
CA LYS A 237 27.22 39.17 8.73
C LYS A 237 28.46 38.28 8.92
N PRO A 238 29.17 37.87 7.85
CA PRO A 238 30.47 37.23 7.96
C PRO A 238 31.61 38.26 8.18
N SER A 239 32.67 37.83 8.86
CA SER A 239 33.93 38.57 9.06
C SER A 239 35.13 37.71 8.62
N PRO A 240 36.30 38.32 8.27
CA PRO A 240 37.33 37.65 7.48
C PRO A 240 38.39 36.85 8.26
N THR A 241 39.22 36.16 7.48
CA THR A 241 40.29 35.20 7.81
C THR A 241 41.44 35.73 8.70
N PRO A 242 42.02 34.86 9.57
CA PRO A 242 43.39 34.99 10.08
C PRO A 242 44.33 33.86 9.60
N SER A 243 45.64 34.14 9.57
CA SER A 243 46.76 33.25 9.20
C SER A 243 48.09 33.96 9.49
N PRO A 244 49.26 33.31 9.69
CA PRO A 244 49.59 31.95 10.18
C PRO A 244 50.55 31.98 11.41
N ALA A 245 50.87 30.83 12.03
CA ALA A 245 52.11 30.65 12.82
C ALA A 245 52.49 29.19 13.16
N SER A 246 53.80 28.94 13.29
CA SER A 246 54.49 27.86 14.05
C SER A 246 54.56 26.42 13.48
N GLU A 247 55.67 25.73 13.78
CA GLU A 247 56.17 24.55 13.05
C GLU A 247 56.58 23.32 13.90
N LYS A 248 56.43 22.12 13.31
CA LYS A 248 57.33 20.92 13.38
C LYS A 248 57.52 20.20 14.73
N PRO A 249 58.16 18.99 14.76
CA PRO A 249 58.57 18.08 13.66
C PRO A 249 57.61 16.84 13.56
N VAL A 250 57.90 15.56 13.26
CA VAL A 250 59.12 14.72 13.08
C VAL A 250 58.82 13.46 12.19
N VAL A 251 59.87 12.88 11.57
CA VAL A 251 59.98 11.53 10.93
C VAL A 251 59.17 11.23 9.65
N ALA A 252 59.80 10.48 8.73
CA ALA A 252 59.23 10.01 7.45
C ALA A 252 59.34 8.47 7.30
N ILE A 253 58.49 7.87 6.45
CA ILE A 253 58.63 6.50 5.94
C ILE A 253 58.42 6.51 4.42
N ALA A 254 59.20 5.71 3.68
CA ALA A 254 59.29 5.76 2.22
C ALA A 254 58.29 4.83 1.49
N ALA A 255 58.13 5.07 0.19
CA ALA A 255 57.18 4.37 -0.69
C ALA A 255 57.63 2.96 -1.14
N ARG A 256 56.68 2.18 -1.67
CA ARG A 256 56.94 0.99 -2.49
C ARG A 256 56.07 1.00 -3.75
N GLN A 257 56.70 0.68 -4.89
CA GLN A 257 56.06 0.30 -6.16
C GLN A 257 56.50 -1.14 -6.52
N PRO A 258 55.69 -1.89 -7.28
CA PRO A 258 56.16 -2.97 -8.15
C PRO A 258 56.29 -2.52 -9.62
N ALA A 259 57.07 -3.25 -10.42
CA ALA A 259 57.53 -2.86 -11.75
C ALA A 259 56.89 -3.65 -12.93
N PRO A 260 57.00 -3.18 -14.19
CA PRO A 260 56.51 -3.87 -15.39
C PRO A 260 57.57 -4.76 -16.08
N THR A 261 57.15 -5.60 -17.03
CA THR A 261 58.03 -6.47 -17.87
C THR A 261 57.75 -6.34 -19.39
N LYS A 262 58.69 -6.81 -20.23
CA LYS A 262 58.80 -6.49 -21.69
C LYS A 262 58.34 -7.62 -22.65
N PRO A 263 58.11 -7.33 -23.96
CA PRO A 263 57.65 -8.27 -24.99
C PRO A 263 58.77 -8.74 -25.96
N PRO A 264 58.46 -9.62 -26.93
CA PRO A 264 58.24 -9.22 -28.34
C PRO A 264 56.85 -9.71 -28.87
N ALA A 265 56.43 -9.72 -30.16
CA ALA A 265 57.10 -9.54 -31.46
C ALA A 265 56.16 -8.91 -32.54
N LYS A 266 56.16 -9.42 -33.79
CA LYS A 266 55.38 -9.05 -35.00
C LYS A 266 55.38 -10.23 -36.00
N PRO A 267 54.67 -10.26 -37.16
CA PRO A 267 54.09 -9.18 -37.99
C PRO A 267 52.52 -9.10 -37.89
N THR A 268 51.60 -8.89 -38.86
CA THR A 268 51.62 -8.80 -40.36
C THR A 268 50.38 -8.08 -40.94
N THR A 269 50.55 -7.44 -42.11
CA THR A 269 49.52 -7.07 -43.14
C THR A 269 48.39 -6.04 -42.85
N LYS A 270 47.85 -5.50 -43.96
CA LYS A 270 46.95 -4.33 -44.18
C LYS A 270 45.73 -4.84 -45.05
N PRO A 271 44.77 -4.04 -45.58
CA PRO A 271 44.37 -2.62 -45.34
C PRO A 271 42.83 -2.35 -45.29
N THR A 272 42.42 -1.06 -45.27
CA THR A 272 41.11 -0.49 -45.74
C THR A 272 39.85 -0.76 -44.89
N VAL A 273 38.78 0.06 -44.85
CA VAL A 273 38.33 1.22 -45.68
C VAL A 273 38.05 2.50 -44.82
N ALA A 274 37.97 3.65 -45.51
CA ALA A 274 37.91 5.05 -45.07
C ALA A 274 36.83 5.54 -44.07
N ALA A 275 37.09 6.72 -43.50
CA ALA A 275 36.11 7.68 -42.96
C ALA A 275 35.80 8.79 -44.01
N PRO A 276 34.73 9.60 -43.83
CA PRO A 276 34.84 10.86 -43.05
C PRO A 276 33.63 11.09 -42.10
N SER A 277 33.69 11.85 -41.00
CA SER A 277 34.47 13.02 -40.53
C SER A 277 33.85 14.41 -40.77
N ALA A 278 32.88 14.77 -39.93
CA ALA A 278 32.46 16.13 -39.55
C ALA A 278 31.80 16.01 -38.15
N LYS A 279 32.13 16.71 -37.04
CA LYS A 279 32.61 18.09 -36.77
C LYS A 279 31.61 19.15 -37.26
N ALA A 280 31.12 20.11 -36.47
CA ALA A 280 31.40 20.42 -35.05
C ALA A 280 30.21 21.24 -34.45
N ASP A 281 30.10 21.54 -33.15
CA ASP A 281 30.92 21.16 -31.98
C ASP A 281 30.05 21.13 -30.68
N ALA A 282 30.66 20.90 -29.51
CA ALA A 282 29.98 20.77 -28.23
C ALA A 282 30.13 22.00 -27.29
N PRO A 283 29.02 22.54 -26.77
CA PRO A 283 28.99 23.25 -25.48
C PRO A 283 28.74 22.23 -24.35
N SER A 284 29.62 22.19 -23.35
CA SER A 284 29.49 21.31 -22.18
C SER A 284 29.94 22.04 -20.91
N PRO A 285 29.32 21.82 -19.72
CA PRO A 285 28.11 21.06 -19.43
C PRO A 285 27.02 21.90 -18.75
N ALA A 286 25.78 21.85 -19.25
CA ALA A 286 24.61 22.31 -18.50
C ALA A 286 24.27 21.31 -17.38
N LEU A 287 24.92 21.46 -16.22
CA LEU A 287 24.76 20.70 -14.98
C LEU A 287 24.79 19.17 -15.14
N ALA A 288 25.98 18.58 -14.91
CA ALA A 288 26.13 17.14 -14.69
C ALA A 288 25.49 16.71 -13.36
N ALA A 289 24.16 16.57 -13.37
CA ALA A 289 23.33 16.26 -12.21
C ALA A 289 23.50 14.80 -11.72
N THR A 290 24.51 14.59 -10.88
CA THR A 290 24.89 13.28 -10.31
C THR A 290 23.85 12.66 -9.37
N GLY A 291 22.90 13.43 -8.83
CA GLY A 291 21.88 12.91 -7.92
C GLY A 291 20.86 11.95 -8.55
N GLY A 292 20.82 11.87 -9.89
CA GLY A 292 19.95 10.95 -10.63
C GLY A 292 18.46 11.27 -10.55
N TRP A 293 18.06 12.46 -10.10
CA TRP A 293 16.65 12.82 -9.97
C TRP A 293 16.00 13.14 -11.31
N ARG A 294 14.70 12.85 -11.41
CA ARG A 294 13.81 13.22 -12.51
C ARG A 294 12.46 13.67 -11.93
N VAL A 295 11.69 14.40 -12.71
CA VAL A 295 10.26 14.64 -12.41
C VAL A 295 9.39 13.92 -13.43
N GLN A 296 8.33 13.26 -13.00
CA GLN A 296 7.35 12.63 -13.90
C GLN A 296 6.14 13.54 -14.06
N LEU A 297 5.80 13.88 -15.30
CA LEU A 297 4.72 14.83 -15.65
C LEU A 297 3.40 14.14 -16.03
N GLY A 298 3.44 12.81 -16.20
CA GLY A 298 2.26 12.03 -16.55
C GLY A 298 2.60 10.66 -17.12
N ALA A 299 1.56 9.89 -17.40
CA ALA A 299 1.64 8.56 -17.99
C ALA A 299 0.53 8.44 -19.04
N PHE A 300 0.92 8.16 -20.29
CA PHE A 300 0.06 8.31 -21.47
C PHE A 300 -0.03 6.99 -22.23
N SER A 301 -1.23 6.63 -22.71
CA SER A 301 -1.39 5.52 -23.65
C SER A 301 -0.66 5.78 -24.97
N GLU A 302 -0.63 7.05 -25.40
CA GLU A 302 -0.02 7.52 -26.65
C GLU A 302 1.22 8.36 -26.39
N GLU A 303 2.35 7.98 -26.98
CA GLU A 303 3.60 8.75 -26.92
C GLU A 303 3.45 10.14 -27.55
N ALA A 304 2.63 10.28 -28.59
CA ALA A 304 2.30 11.57 -29.21
C ALA A 304 1.65 12.56 -28.21
N ARG A 305 0.82 12.08 -27.27
CA ARG A 305 0.21 12.93 -26.23
C ARG A 305 1.24 13.39 -25.19
N ALA A 306 2.20 12.55 -24.85
CA ALA A 306 3.33 12.93 -24.00
C ALA A 306 4.18 14.03 -24.66
N SER A 307 4.52 13.87 -25.94
CA SER A 307 5.30 14.84 -26.71
C SER A 307 4.58 16.19 -26.88
N ALA A 308 3.26 16.17 -27.11
CA ALA A 308 2.44 17.39 -27.19
C ALA A 308 2.41 18.15 -25.85
N LEU A 309 2.29 17.45 -24.71
CA LEU A 309 2.34 18.06 -23.39
C LEU A 309 3.71 18.71 -23.13
N TRP A 310 4.82 18.02 -23.44
CA TRP A 310 6.17 18.58 -23.34
C TRP A 310 6.35 19.84 -24.18
N ALA A 311 5.88 19.84 -25.44
CA ALA A 311 5.94 20.99 -26.33
C ALA A 311 5.06 22.18 -25.89
N SER A 312 4.02 21.94 -25.07
CA SER A 312 3.23 23.01 -24.44
C SER A 312 3.92 23.56 -23.19
N LEU A 313 4.42 22.68 -22.31
CA LEU A 313 5.01 23.08 -21.03
C LEU A 313 6.36 23.76 -21.16
N SER A 314 7.22 23.30 -22.08
CA SER A 314 8.52 23.94 -22.36
C SER A 314 8.43 25.39 -22.87
N LYS A 315 7.22 25.85 -23.23
CA LYS A 315 6.90 27.25 -23.58
C LYS A 315 6.14 28.02 -22.50
N LYS A 316 5.65 27.33 -21.46
CA LYS A 316 4.80 27.88 -20.37
C LYS A 316 5.50 27.95 -19.02
N VAL A 317 6.57 27.18 -18.83
CA VAL A 317 7.30 27.06 -17.56
C VAL A 317 8.74 27.51 -17.78
N ASP A 318 9.08 28.68 -17.26
CA ASP A 318 10.42 29.23 -17.39
C ASP A 318 11.48 28.29 -16.80
N GLY A 319 12.59 28.13 -17.53
CA GLY A 319 13.67 27.20 -17.19
C GLY A 319 13.36 25.72 -17.43
N LEU A 320 12.13 25.30 -17.77
CA LEU A 320 11.83 23.89 -18.07
C LEU A 320 12.55 23.41 -19.34
N SER A 321 12.73 24.30 -20.32
CA SER A 321 13.44 24.05 -21.58
C SER A 321 14.94 23.72 -21.41
N ALA A 322 15.53 23.97 -20.23
CA ALA A 322 16.90 23.57 -19.91
C ALA A 322 17.06 22.06 -19.62
N TYR A 323 15.95 21.36 -19.36
CA TYR A 323 15.94 19.93 -19.05
C TYR A 323 15.52 19.09 -20.27
N ARG A 324 15.91 17.82 -20.29
CA ARG A 324 15.55 16.87 -21.38
C ARG A 324 14.33 16.02 -21.00
N PRO A 325 13.41 15.76 -21.94
CA PRO A 325 12.33 14.79 -21.76
C PRO A 325 12.86 13.35 -21.95
N PHE A 326 12.23 12.41 -21.26
CA PHE A 326 12.48 10.97 -21.30
C PHE A 326 11.13 10.26 -21.42
N TYR A 327 10.93 9.52 -22.52
CA TYR A 327 9.71 8.77 -22.79
C TYR A 327 9.88 7.31 -22.34
N VAL A 328 9.58 7.04 -21.07
CA VAL A 328 9.83 5.72 -20.45
C VAL A 328 8.62 4.81 -20.67
N LYS A 329 8.72 3.93 -21.67
CA LYS A 329 7.73 2.89 -21.98
C LYS A 329 7.73 1.81 -20.90
N GLY A 330 6.56 1.33 -20.50
CA GLY A 330 6.41 0.21 -19.56
C GLY A 330 4.99 -0.32 -19.56
N GLY A 331 4.79 -1.45 -20.25
CA GLY A 331 3.46 -1.92 -20.68
C GLY A 331 2.87 -1.01 -21.77
N ALA A 332 1.54 -0.97 -21.86
CA ALA A 332 0.79 -0.11 -22.79
C ALA A 332 0.80 1.39 -22.42
N VAL A 333 1.83 1.88 -21.72
CA VAL A 333 1.89 3.24 -21.16
C VAL A 333 3.31 3.82 -21.28
N THR A 334 3.39 5.03 -21.83
CA THR A 334 4.60 5.86 -21.92
C THR A 334 4.58 6.91 -20.80
N ARG A 335 5.55 6.86 -19.88
CA ARG A 335 5.71 7.83 -18.79
C ARG A 335 6.60 8.98 -19.25
N LEU A 336 6.11 10.22 -19.22
CA LEU A 336 6.90 11.41 -19.48
C LEU A 336 7.68 11.78 -18.22
N GLN A 337 9.01 11.67 -18.29
CA GLN A 337 9.92 12.12 -17.24
C GLN A 337 10.82 13.25 -17.77
N VAL A 338 11.32 14.11 -16.89
CA VAL A 338 12.16 15.27 -17.23
C VAL A 338 13.35 15.36 -16.28
N GLY A 339 14.52 15.71 -16.80
CA GLY A 339 15.75 15.87 -16.01
C GLY A 339 17.01 15.90 -16.88
N PRO A 340 18.18 15.45 -16.37
CA PRO A 340 18.43 15.05 -14.98
C PRO A 340 18.38 16.24 -14.01
N LEU A 341 18.16 15.97 -12.71
CA LEU A 341 18.14 16.97 -11.64
C LEU A 341 19.12 16.60 -10.51
N GLY A 342 19.75 17.62 -9.91
CA GLY A 342 20.84 17.47 -8.95
C GLY A 342 20.41 16.87 -7.62
N SER A 343 19.21 17.20 -7.14
CA SER A 343 18.70 16.79 -5.83
C SER A 343 17.18 16.59 -5.81
N ALA A 344 16.68 16.05 -4.70
CA ALA A 344 15.24 16.01 -4.39
C ALA A 344 14.63 17.42 -4.36
N ALA A 345 15.33 18.39 -3.75
CA ALA A 345 14.87 19.77 -3.62
C ALA A 345 14.74 20.46 -5.00
N ASP A 346 15.62 20.15 -5.95
CA ASP A 346 15.49 20.64 -7.33
C ASP A 346 14.27 20.05 -8.03
N ALA A 347 14.01 18.75 -7.84
CA ALA A 347 12.84 18.07 -8.39
C ALA A 347 11.53 18.60 -7.79
N GLU A 348 11.48 18.87 -6.49
CA GLU A 348 10.36 19.52 -5.81
C GLU A 348 10.16 20.99 -6.22
N LYS A 349 11.26 21.73 -6.45
CA LYS A 349 11.21 23.10 -6.97
C LYS A 349 10.64 23.11 -8.39
N LEU A 350 11.14 22.25 -9.28
CA LEU A 350 10.65 22.12 -10.65
C LEU A 350 9.17 21.69 -10.67
N CYS A 351 8.77 20.73 -9.82
CA CYS A 351 7.39 20.31 -9.74
C CYS A 351 6.43 21.38 -9.22
N ARG A 352 6.88 22.32 -8.37
CA ARG A 352 6.04 23.48 -7.99
C ARG A 352 5.78 24.40 -9.18
N SER A 353 6.79 24.71 -10.00
CA SER A 353 6.62 25.51 -11.21
C SER A 353 5.69 24.85 -12.23
N ILE A 354 5.79 23.53 -12.43
CA ILE A 354 4.94 22.80 -13.38
C ILE A 354 3.48 22.70 -12.88
N LYS A 355 3.27 22.53 -11.57
CA LYS A 355 1.92 22.57 -10.97
C LYS A 355 1.29 23.96 -11.05
N ALA A 356 2.06 25.03 -10.94
CA ALA A 356 1.58 26.39 -11.19
C ALA A 356 1.11 26.60 -12.64
N ALA A 357 1.72 25.90 -13.62
CA ALA A 357 1.25 25.83 -15.00
C ALA A 357 0.14 24.79 -15.26
N GLY A 358 -0.49 24.28 -14.21
CA GLY A 358 -1.69 23.42 -14.30
C GLY A 358 -1.42 21.98 -14.76
N THR A 359 -0.20 21.45 -14.60
CA THR A 359 0.11 20.04 -14.88
C THR A 359 0.64 19.32 -13.65
N ASP A 360 0.19 18.08 -13.45
CA ASP A 360 0.69 17.24 -12.38
C ASP A 360 2.18 16.92 -12.50
N CYS A 361 2.83 16.77 -11.35
CA CYS A 361 4.26 16.53 -11.28
C CYS A 361 4.63 15.75 -10.03
N ILE A 362 5.40 14.67 -10.22
CA ILE A 362 5.87 13.76 -9.17
C ILE A 362 7.41 13.71 -9.23
N PRO A 363 8.14 14.18 -8.21
CA PRO A 363 9.59 14.00 -8.14
C PRO A 363 9.92 12.52 -7.90
N LYS A 364 10.91 11.97 -8.61
CA LYS A 364 11.38 10.59 -8.46
C LYS A 364 12.90 10.49 -8.61
N LYS A 365 13.54 9.59 -7.86
CA LYS A 365 14.89 9.16 -8.18
C LYS A 365 14.84 8.23 -9.41
N GLY A 366 15.81 8.37 -10.30
CA GLY A 366 15.89 7.77 -11.64
C GLY A 366 15.72 6.26 -11.64
#